data_AF-A0A925X6F5-F1
#
_entry.id   AF-A0A925X6F5-F1
#
_cell.length_a   1.000
_cell.length_b   1.000
_cell.length_c   1.000
_cell.angle_alpha   90.00
_cell.angle_beta   90.00
_cell.angle_gamma   90.00
#
_symmetry.space_group_name_H-M   'P 1'
#
loop_
_entity.id
_entity.type
_entity.pdbx_description
1 polymer ?
#
loop_
_entity_poly.entity_id
_entity_poly.type
_entity_poly.pdbx_seq_one_letter_code
_entity_poly.pdbx_strand_id
1 'polypeptide(L)'
;EVDKHTFYHLREDGGTKISSAFKTAKQLLDAHYSSDEWNIYLFHFSDGDNSSEADSRDCVKILKEQLLPTCNMFGYCQVASAYGSGNFINVLHEHLRNHEKVLTSRVNSKDDIYDSIKAFFGKGH
;
A
#
# COMPACT_ATOMS: atom_id res chain seq x y z
N GLU A 1 5.86 -11.67 24.02
CA GLU A 1 6.06 -10.36 24.65
C GLU A 1 7.50 -9.95 24.36
N VAL A 2 7.72 -8.85 23.64
CA VAL A 2 9.07 -8.43 23.20
C VAL A 2 9.47 -7.18 23.98
N ASP A 3 10.67 -7.22 24.56
CA ASP A 3 11.21 -6.17 25.40
C ASP A 3 11.48 -4.87 24.62
N LYS A 4 11.26 -3.74 25.29
CA LYS A 4 11.32 -2.38 24.73
C LYS A 4 12.70 -2.08 24.13
N HIS A 5 13.77 -2.70 24.64
CA HIS A 5 15.12 -2.53 24.12
C HIS A 5 15.32 -3.19 22.75
N THR A 6 14.72 -4.38 22.53
CA THR A 6 14.78 -5.11 21.25
C THR A 6 13.97 -4.40 20.17
N PHE A 7 12.83 -3.78 20.54
CA PHE A 7 11.98 -3.03 19.61
C PHE A 7 12.67 -1.79 19.00
N TYR A 8 13.54 -1.12 19.76
CA TYR A 8 14.26 0.08 19.28
C TYR A 8 15.66 -0.20 18.70
N HIS A 9 16.23 -1.39 18.93
CA HIS A 9 17.59 -1.74 18.49
C HIS A 9 17.66 -2.84 17.42
N LEU A 10 16.52 -3.34 16.93
CA LEU A 10 16.50 -4.05 15.65
C LEU A 10 16.69 -3.04 14.51
N ARG A 11 17.92 -2.54 14.37
CA ARG A 11 18.42 -2.18 13.05
C ARG A 11 18.76 -3.50 12.36
N GLU A 12 17.77 -4.13 11.77
CA GLU A 12 18.09 -4.86 10.55
C GLU A 12 18.62 -3.82 9.56
N ASP A 13 19.70 -4.15 8.88
CA ASP A 13 20.34 -3.37 7.83
C ASP A 13 19.45 -3.21 6.58
N GLY A 14 18.12 -3.31 6.74
CA GLY A 14 17.11 -3.44 5.71
C GLY A 14 16.13 -2.28 5.79
N GLY A 15 16.14 -1.43 4.77
CA GLY A 15 15.13 -0.38 4.64
C GLY A 15 13.71 -0.96 4.52
N THR A 16 12.73 -0.08 4.36
CA THR A 16 11.31 -0.44 4.23
C THR A 16 11.09 -1.49 3.14
N LYS A 17 10.38 -2.59 3.42
CA LYS A 17 10.08 -3.63 2.42
C LYS A 17 8.58 -3.74 2.18
N ILE A 18 8.05 -2.93 1.26
CA ILE A 18 6.61 -2.82 1.01
C ILE A 18 6.00 -4.18 0.61
N SER A 19 6.75 -5.02 -0.13
CA SER A 19 6.21 -6.31 -0.61
C SER A 19 5.84 -7.26 0.53
N SER A 20 6.48 -7.12 1.69
CA SER A 20 6.17 -7.92 2.88
C SER A 20 4.74 -7.67 3.35
N ALA A 21 4.34 -6.40 3.43
CA ALA A 21 2.99 -5.99 3.81
C ALA A 21 1.95 -6.52 2.82
N PHE A 22 2.24 -6.47 1.52
CA PHE A 22 1.33 -7.01 0.50
C PHE A 22 1.18 -8.53 0.56
N LYS A 23 2.27 -9.27 0.84
CA LYS A 23 2.21 -10.72 1.06
C LYS A 23 1.35 -11.04 2.28
N THR A 24 1.55 -10.32 3.38
CA THR A 24 0.74 -10.51 4.60
C THR A 24 -0.74 -10.17 4.36
N ALA A 25 -1.03 -9.08 3.64
CA ALA A 25 -2.40 -8.74 3.27
C ALA A 25 -3.06 -9.85 2.44
N LYS A 26 -2.35 -10.41 1.44
CA LYS A 26 -2.86 -11.53 0.64
C LYS A 26 -3.15 -12.76 1.51
N GLN A 27 -2.23 -13.13 2.40
CA GLN A 27 -2.42 -14.26 3.31
C GLN A 27 -3.65 -14.07 4.21
N LEU A 28 -3.86 -12.86 4.72
CA LEU A 28 -5.03 -12.53 5.54
C LEU A 28 -6.34 -12.68 4.75
N LEU A 29 -6.37 -12.15 3.52
CA LEU A 29 -7.53 -12.25 2.64
C LEU A 29 -7.86 -13.72 2.33
N ASP A 30 -6.85 -14.52 1.96
CA ASP A 30 -7.05 -15.93 1.64
C ASP A 30 -7.56 -16.76 2.81
N ALA A 31 -7.14 -16.42 4.03
CA ALA A 31 -7.51 -17.16 5.23
C ALA A 31 -8.93 -16.82 5.74
N HIS A 32 -9.40 -15.60 5.49
CA HIS A 32 -10.57 -15.07 6.21
C HIS A 32 -11.62 -14.36 5.34
N TYR A 33 -11.28 -13.94 4.12
CA TYR A 33 -12.13 -13.04 3.33
C TYR A 33 -12.16 -13.46 1.86
N SER A 34 -13.06 -14.40 1.54
CA SER A 34 -13.34 -14.78 0.15
C SER A 34 -13.90 -13.59 -0.64
N SER A 35 -13.33 -13.31 -1.81
CA SER A 35 -13.78 -12.22 -2.68
C SER A 35 -15.18 -12.41 -3.25
N ASP A 36 -15.70 -13.64 -3.24
CA ASP A 36 -17.08 -13.93 -3.69
C ASP A 36 -18.14 -13.58 -2.64
N GLU A 37 -17.71 -13.38 -1.39
CA GLU A 37 -18.59 -13.10 -0.26
C GLU A 37 -18.43 -11.67 0.28
N TRP A 38 -17.29 -11.02 -0.01
CA TRP A 38 -16.93 -9.73 0.56
C TRP A 38 -16.56 -8.70 -0.51
N ASN A 39 -17.02 -7.46 -0.30
CA ASN A 39 -16.45 -6.31 -1.00
C ASN A 39 -15.17 -5.88 -0.29
N ILE A 40 -14.02 -6.06 -0.95
CA ILE A 40 -12.69 -5.83 -0.38
C ILE A 40 -12.11 -4.53 -0.94
N TYR A 41 -11.78 -3.62 -0.02
CA TYR A 41 -11.13 -2.34 -0.33
C TYR A 41 -9.83 -2.24 0.45
N LEU A 42 -8.72 -2.14 -0.26
CA LEU A 42 -7.38 -2.07 0.33
C LEU A 42 -6.86 -0.64 0.30
N PHE A 43 -6.34 -0.15 1.41
CA PHE A 43 -5.70 1.16 1.49
C PHE A 43 -4.29 1.05 2.06
N HIS A 44 -3.32 1.61 1.36
CA HIS A 44 -1.94 1.69 1.79
C HIS A 44 -1.54 3.17 1.93
N PHE A 45 -1.30 3.60 3.16
CA PHE A 45 -0.75 4.91 3.48
C PHE A 45 0.74 4.77 3.79
N SER A 46 1.59 5.46 3.05
CA SER A 46 3.04 5.40 3.24
C SER A 46 3.72 6.65 2.70
N ASP A 47 4.88 6.99 3.23
CA ASP A 47 5.77 8.00 2.67
C ASP A 47 6.53 7.51 1.42
N GLY A 48 6.23 6.30 0.96
CA GLY A 48 6.70 5.74 -0.31
C GLY A 48 8.15 5.30 -0.30
N ASP A 49 8.79 5.30 0.87
CA ASP A 49 10.12 4.73 1.03
C ASP A 49 10.09 3.21 0.80
N ASN A 50 11.00 2.73 -0.04
CA ASN A 50 11.18 1.31 -0.30
C ASN A 50 12.66 0.99 -0.48
N SER A 51 13.12 -0.07 0.18
CA SER A 51 14.52 -0.45 0.34
C SER A 51 15.22 -0.84 -0.95
N SER A 52 14.48 -1.28 -1.97
CA SER A 52 15.08 -1.72 -3.22
C SER A 52 14.12 -1.72 -4.40
N GLU A 53 14.69 -1.52 -5.59
CA GLU A 53 13.99 -1.69 -6.87
C GLU A 53 13.48 -3.12 -7.08
N ALA A 54 14.18 -4.11 -6.52
CA ALA A 54 13.74 -5.50 -6.54
C ALA A 54 12.43 -5.67 -5.76
N ASP A 55 12.33 -5.04 -4.59
CA ASP A 55 11.10 -5.07 -3.80
C ASP A 55 9.95 -4.32 -4.49
N SER A 56 10.23 -3.19 -5.12
CA SER A 56 9.24 -2.44 -5.91
C SER A 56 8.66 -3.28 -7.06
N ARG A 57 9.49 -4.07 -7.76
CA ARG A 57 9.01 -5.02 -8.78
C ARG A 57 8.15 -6.13 -8.19
N ASP A 58 8.55 -6.69 -7.04
CA ASP A 58 7.77 -7.69 -6.33
C ASP A 58 6.39 -7.14 -5.92
N CYS A 59 6.34 -5.89 -5.44
CA CYS A 59 5.10 -5.21 -5.10
C CYS A 59 4.15 -5.12 -6.29
N VAL A 60 4.64 -4.67 -7.44
CA VAL A 60 3.84 -4.57 -8.67
C VAL A 60 3.33 -5.94 -9.09
N LYS A 61 4.17 -6.98 -8.99
CA LYS A 61 3.77 -8.36 -9.31
C LYS A 61 2.65 -8.84 -8.40
N ILE A 62 2.80 -8.69 -7.08
CA ILE A 62 1.78 -9.10 -6.10
C ILE A 62 0.47 -8.33 -6.32
N LEU A 63 0.54 -7.02 -6.54
CA LEU A 63 -0.65 -6.23 -6.82
C LEU A 63 -1.38 -6.76 -8.07
N LYS A 64 -0.67 -6.91 -9.20
CA LYS A 64 -1.27 -7.36 -10.46
C LYS A 64 -1.84 -8.76 -10.40
N GLU A 65 -1.06 -9.70 -9.87
CA GLU A 65 -1.36 -11.12 -10.00
C GLU A 65 -2.23 -11.64 -8.85
N GLN A 66 -2.23 -10.96 -7.69
CA GLN A 66 -2.76 -11.54 -6.46
C GLN A 66 -3.78 -10.66 -5.74
N LEU A 67 -3.55 -9.36 -5.61
CA LEU A 67 -4.43 -8.48 -4.83
C LEU A 67 -5.54 -7.83 -5.68
N LEU A 68 -5.20 -7.28 -6.85
CA LEU A 68 -6.19 -6.62 -7.72
C LEU A 68 -7.28 -7.56 -8.26
N PRO A 69 -7.03 -8.86 -8.50
CA PRO A 69 -8.09 -9.81 -8.83
C PRO A 69 -9.07 -10.04 -7.68
N THR A 70 -8.61 -9.97 -6.42
CA THR A 70 -9.41 -10.32 -5.23
C THR A 70 -10.03 -9.12 -4.54
N CYS A 71 -9.60 -7.89 -4.84
CA CYS A 71 -10.20 -6.67 -4.31
C CYS A 71 -11.09 -5.95 -5.33
N ASN A 72 -12.04 -5.17 -4.82
CA ASN A 72 -12.83 -4.23 -5.60
C ASN A 72 -12.00 -2.97 -5.92
N MET A 73 -11.10 -2.58 -5.01
CA MET A 73 -10.27 -1.38 -5.16
C MET A 73 -8.99 -1.47 -4.32
N PHE A 74 -7.92 -0.92 -4.86
CA PHE A 74 -6.67 -0.66 -4.16
C PHE A 74 -6.34 0.84 -4.20
N GLY A 75 -6.32 1.49 -3.04
CA GLY A 75 -5.95 2.88 -2.85
C GLY A 75 -4.55 3.02 -2.26
N TYR A 76 -3.68 3.79 -2.90
CA TYR A 76 -2.38 4.17 -2.34
C TYR A 76 -2.35 5.67 -2.03
N CYS A 77 -2.05 6.02 -0.79
CA CYS A 77 -1.92 7.40 -0.33
C CYS A 77 -0.47 7.69 0.00
N GLN A 78 0.16 8.53 -0.82
CA GLN A 78 1.48 9.06 -0.54
C GLN A 78 1.39 10.11 0.55
N VAL A 79 1.96 9.83 1.71
CA VAL A 79 2.03 10.77 2.83
C VAL A 79 3.32 11.56 2.72
N ALA A 80 3.26 12.88 2.92
CA ALA A 80 4.45 13.70 2.95
C ALA A 80 5.31 13.36 4.19
N SER A 81 6.61 13.16 3.97
CA SER A 81 7.60 12.98 5.04
C SER A 81 8.55 14.16 5.10
N ALA A 82 8.87 14.61 6.31
CA ALA A 82 9.80 15.72 6.55
C ALA A 82 11.23 15.42 6.10
N TYR A 83 11.59 14.13 5.97
CA TYR A 83 12.94 13.67 5.63
C TYR A 83 13.10 13.32 4.14
N GLY A 84 12.09 13.63 3.32
CA GLY A 84 12.01 13.19 1.93
C GLY A 84 11.01 12.05 1.79
N SER A 85 10.26 12.06 0.70
CA SER A 85 9.30 11.01 0.36
C SER A 85 9.94 10.06 -0.64
N GLY A 86 9.72 8.76 -0.46
CA GLY A 86 10.17 7.76 -1.42
C GLY A 86 9.35 7.76 -2.71
N ASN A 87 9.77 6.93 -3.65
CA ASN A 87 9.32 6.98 -5.04
C ASN A 87 8.22 5.96 -5.37
N PHE A 88 7.70 5.20 -4.40
CA PHE A 88 6.82 4.07 -4.69
C PHE A 88 5.53 4.47 -5.42
N ILE A 89 4.97 5.66 -5.17
CA ILE A 89 3.83 6.16 -5.94
C ILE A 89 4.13 6.27 -7.45
N ASN A 90 5.36 6.62 -7.82
CA ASN A 90 5.77 6.72 -9.21
C ASN A 90 5.88 5.32 -9.85
N VAL A 91 6.33 4.32 -9.08
CA VAL A 91 6.33 2.91 -9.52
C VAL A 91 4.89 2.46 -9.85
N LEU A 92 3.93 2.80 -8.99
CA LEU A 92 2.52 2.52 -9.24
C LEU A 92 2.01 3.26 -10.48
N HIS A 93 2.37 4.54 -10.67
CA HIS A 93 1.98 5.29 -11.87
C HIS A 93 2.57 4.70 -13.16
N GLU A 94 3.81 4.26 -13.13
CA GLU A 94 4.45 3.65 -14.29
C GLU A 94 3.78 2.34 -14.69
N HIS A 95 3.47 1.48 -13.71
CA HIS A 95 3.07 0.10 -13.96
C HIS A 95 1.56 -0.15 -13.91
N LEU A 96 0.80 0.73 -13.24
CA LEU A 96 -0.58 0.50 -12.82
C LEU A 96 -1.52 1.71 -13.00
N ARG A 97 -1.06 2.87 -13.50
CA ARG A 97 -1.92 4.08 -13.66
C ARG A 97 -3.23 3.87 -14.41
N ASN A 98 -3.26 2.91 -15.35
CA ASN A 98 -4.41 2.66 -16.22
C ASN A 98 -5.29 1.52 -15.70
N HIS A 99 -4.95 0.92 -14.55
CA HIS A 99 -5.74 -0.15 -13.98
C HIS A 99 -6.96 0.45 -13.26
N GLU A 100 -8.17 0.05 -13.67
CA GLU A 100 -9.42 0.67 -13.21
C GLU A 100 -9.62 0.63 -11.68
N LYS A 101 -9.12 -0.43 -11.04
CA LYS A 101 -9.21 -0.63 -9.58
C LYS A 101 -8.12 0.08 -8.76
N VAL A 102 -7.15 0.74 -9.40
CA VAL A 102 -6.03 1.38 -8.70
C VAL A 102 -6.25 2.88 -8.61
N LEU A 103 -6.32 3.38 -7.38
CA LEU A 103 -6.40 4.81 -7.10
C LEU A 103 -5.17 5.26 -6.32
N THR A 104 -4.66 6.44 -6.66
CA THR A 104 -3.52 7.03 -5.95
C THR A 104 -3.83 8.45 -5.55
N SER A 105 -3.50 8.85 -4.33
CA SER A 105 -3.56 10.25 -3.88
C SER A 105 -2.25 10.67 -3.21
N ARG A 106 -2.07 11.98 -3.02
CA ARG A 106 -1.02 12.55 -2.18
C ARG A 106 -1.67 13.32 -1.04
N VAL A 107 -1.13 13.15 0.17
CA VAL A 107 -1.60 13.72 1.42
C VAL A 107 -0.44 14.53 2.00
N ASN A 108 -0.61 15.86 2.10
CA ASN A 108 0.41 16.76 2.64
C ASN A 108 0.14 17.11 4.11
N SER A 109 -1.11 17.02 4.55
CA SER A 109 -1.57 17.29 5.91
C SER A 109 -2.53 16.20 6.41
N LYS A 110 -2.77 16.12 7.73
CA LYS A 110 -3.73 15.14 8.30
C LYS A 110 -5.16 15.34 7.79
N ASP A 111 -5.53 16.57 7.45
CA ASP A 111 -6.86 16.89 6.96
C ASP A 111 -7.07 16.33 5.53
N ASP A 112 -6.00 16.26 4.73
CA ASP A 112 -6.03 15.70 3.37
C ASP A 112 -6.30 14.18 3.35
N ILE A 113 -6.13 13.48 4.48
CA ILE A 113 -6.42 12.04 4.60
C ILE A 113 -7.92 11.81 4.45
N TYR A 114 -8.73 12.58 5.19
CA TYR A 114 -10.19 12.45 5.13
C TYR A 114 -10.72 12.79 3.76
N ASP A 115 -10.16 13.81 3.12
CA ASP A 115 -10.54 14.20 1.76
C ASP A 115 -10.09 13.17 0.71
N SER A 116 -8.92 12.53 0.89
CA SER A 116 -8.48 11.41 0.05
C SER A 116 -9.43 10.23 0.14
N ILE A 117 -9.82 9.84 1.37
CA ILE A 117 -10.78 8.76 1.59
C ILE A 117 -12.13 9.10 0.96
N LYS A 118 -12.64 10.32 1.17
CA LYS A 118 -13.87 10.79 0.50
C LYS A 118 -13.74 10.78 -1.01
N ALA A 119 -12.59 11.15 -1.57
CA ALA A 119 -12.38 11.10 -3.02
C ALA A 119 -12.41 9.66 -3.56
N PHE A 120 -11.92 8.69 -2.80
CA PHE A 120 -11.98 7.28 -3.19
C PHE A 120 -13.40 6.71 -3.15
N PHE A 121 -14.19 7.05 -2.15
CA PHE A 121 -15.57 6.54 -2.00
C PHE A 121 -16.64 7.43 -2.65
N GLY A 122 -16.34 8.69 -2.96
CA GLY A 122 -17.26 9.67 -3.53
C GLY A 122 -17.50 9.49 -5.03
N LYS A 123 -16.63 8.76 -5.72
CA LYS A 123 -16.91 8.22 -7.06
C LYS A 123 -17.71 6.91 -6.96
N GLY A 124 -18.82 6.95 -6.24
CA GLY A 124 -19.83 5.90 -6.34
C GLY A 124 -20.51 6.02 -7.71
N HIS A 125 -20.33 5.00 -8.54
CA HIS A 125 -21.23 4.73 -9.66
C HIS A 125 -22.54 4.13 -9.14
#